data_AF-A0ABD3PT25-F1
#
_entry.id   AF-A0ABD3PT25-F1
#
_cell.length_a   1.000
_cell.length_b   1.000
_cell.length_c   1.000
_cell.angle_alpha   90.00
_cell.angle_beta   90.00
_cell.angle_gamma   90.00
#
_symmetry.space_group_name_H-M   'P 1'
#
loop_
_entity.id
_entity.type
_entity.pdbx_description
1 polymer ?
#
loop_
_entity_poly.entity_id
_entity_poly.type
_entity_poly.pdbx_seq_one_letter_code
_entity_poly.pdbx_strand_id
1 'polypeptide(L)'
;MKTSAVFIIAAFAGVANAFVPTQITPKSSSTSHYSNSATKGRVSQVKSSINKASKDTFSSMLTEIEPFLTNEAGNSIYKKSLNRLKAKAKMFGATLPEGYAKNAKCTEKRREKQNAYCQAKAAEAAAAAEAEAAAAAEAAAAEESAPAAE
;
A
#
# COMPACT_ATOMS: atom_id res chain seq x y z
N MET A 1 44.51 -39.50 51.86
CA MET A 1 44.05 -40.77 51.26
C MET A 1 42.84 -40.48 50.38
N LYS A 2 42.89 -40.99 49.14
CA LYS A 2 41.76 -41.26 48.23
C LYS A 2 41.13 -40.06 47.49
N THR A 3 41.40 -40.10 46.18
CA THR A 3 40.85 -39.38 45.03
C THR A 3 39.33 -39.48 44.90
N SER A 4 38.70 -38.48 44.28
CA SER A 4 37.59 -38.69 43.33
C SER A 4 37.44 -37.51 42.39
N ALA A 5 37.94 -37.68 41.18
CA ALA A 5 37.61 -36.86 40.01
C ALA A 5 36.25 -37.32 39.48
N VAL A 6 35.34 -36.38 39.20
CA VAL A 6 34.14 -36.64 38.40
C VAL A 6 34.12 -35.66 37.24
N PHE A 7 34.60 -36.13 36.10
CA PHE A 7 34.34 -35.56 34.79
C PHE A 7 32.87 -35.83 34.45
N ILE A 8 32.04 -34.78 34.32
CA ILE A 8 30.73 -34.90 33.67
C ILE A 8 30.86 -34.38 32.25
N ILE A 9 30.68 -35.34 31.35
CA ILE A 9 30.72 -35.27 29.89
C ILE A 9 29.56 -34.41 29.36
N ALA A 10 29.86 -33.70 28.29
CA ALA A 10 28.99 -32.80 27.55
C ALA A 10 27.69 -33.46 27.03
N ALA A 11 26.61 -32.66 27.01
CA ALA A 11 25.51 -32.84 26.08
C ALA A 11 25.11 -31.46 25.52
N PHE A 12 25.83 -31.01 24.48
CA PHE A 12 25.35 -29.94 23.62
C PHE A 12 24.14 -30.47 22.86
N ALA A 13 22.95 -30.12 23.31
CA ALA A 13 21.72 -30.36 22.57
C ALA A 13 21.77 -29.53 21.27
N GLY A 14 21.96 -30.22 20.15
CA GLY A 14 21.97 -29.61 18.83
C GLY A 14 20.61 -28.99 18.51
N VAL A 15 20.59 -27.69 18.20
CA VAL A 15 19.46 -27.05 17.53
C VAL A 15 19.50 -27.51 16.06
N ALA A 16 18.80 -28.59 15.76
CA ALA A 16 18.43 -28.90 14.39
C ALA A 16 17.38 -27.89 13.95
N ASN A 17 17.81 -26.77 13.37
CA ASN A 17 16.92 -25.93 12.56
C ASN A 17 16.52 -26.75 11.33
N ALA A 18 15.39 -27.45 11.44
CA ALA A 18 14.78 -28.13 10.32
C ALA A 18 14.45 -27.08 9.25
N PHE A 19 15.28 -27.06 8.20
CA PHE A 19 14.96 -26.40 6.95
C PHE A 19 13.79 -27.16 6.32
N VAL A 20 12.58 -26.74 6.66
CA VAL A 20 11.37 -27.22 5.99
C VAL A 20 11.27 -26.44 4.68
N PRO A 21 11.42 -27.06 3.50
CA PRO A 21 11.17 -26.36 2.25
C PRO A 21 9.70 -25.98 2.23
N THR A 22 9.42 -24.68 2.33
CA THR A 22 8.08 -24.12 2.17
C THR A 22 7.56 -24.57 0.81
N GLN A 23 6.61 -25.49 0.79
CA GLN A 23 5.89 -25.89 -0.40
C GLN A 23 5.24 -24.61 -0.96
N ILE A 24 5.84 -24.05 -2.01
CA ILE A 24 5.26 -22.97 -2.80
C ILE A 24 4.03 -23.57 -3.47
N THR A 25 2.91 -23.58 -2.77
CA THR A 25 1.62 -23.82 -3.41
C THR A 25 1.49 -22.70 -4.43
N PRO A 26 1.39 -23.00 -5.74
CA PRO A 26 1.08 -21.97 -6.70
C PRO A 26 -0.29 -21.46 -6.29
N LYS A 27 -0.30 -20.25 -5.71
CA LYS A 27 -1.52 -19.51 -5.44
C LYS A 27 -2.16 -19.38 -6.82
N SER A 28 -3.15 -20.23 -7.08
CA SER A 28 -3.94 -20.18 -8.30
C SER A 28 -4.60 -18.81 -8.29
N SER A 29 -3.91 -17.83 -8.87
CA SER A 29 -4.51 -16.55 -9.12
C SER A 29 -5.55 -16.87 -10.17
N SER A 30 -6.78 -17.05 -9.71
CA SER A 30 -7.95 -16.99 -10.56
C SER A 30 -7.83 -15.63 -11.26
N THR A 31 -7.23 -15.68 -12.45
CA THR A 31 -7.19 -14.57 -13.37
C THR A 31 -8.64 -14.46 -13.75
N SER A 32 -9.39 -13.64 -13.00
CA SER A 32 -10.77 -13.29 -13.29
C SER A 32 -10.83 -12.96 -14.77
N HIS A 33 -11.30 -13.93 -15.55
CA HIS A 33 -11.48 -13.78 -16.96
C HIS A 33 -12.44 -12.61 -17.12
N TYR A 34 -12.02 -11.62 -17.89
CA TYR A 34 -12.78 -10.44 -18.29
C TYR A 34 -14.15 -10.88 -18.85
N SER A 35 -15.13 -11.03 -17.97
CA SER A 35 -16.50 -11.44 -18.30
C SER A 35 -17.50 -10.31 -18.06
N ASN A 36 -17.08 -9.05 -18.14
CA ASN A 36 -18.02 -7.96 -18.42
C ASN A 36 -18.09 -7.79 -19.95
N SER A 37 -18.91 -8.63 -20.60
CA SER A 37 -19.24 -8.55 -22.04
C SER A 37 -19.71 -7.15 -22.45
N ALA A 38 -20.36 -6.40 -21.55
CA ALA A 38 -20.80 -5.02 -21.77
C ALA A 38 -19.66 -4.02 -22.09
N THR A 39 -18.47 -4.21 -21.52
CA THR A 39 -17.34 -3.26 -21.65
C THR A 39 -16.28 -3.69 -22.66
N LYS A 40 -16.40 -4.89 -23.22
CA LYS A 40 -15.31 -5.54 -23.98
C LYS A 40 -14.91 -4.76 -25.24
N GLY A 41 -15.87 -4.10 -25.90
CA GLY A 41 -15.61 -3.20 -27.02
C GLY A 41 -14.98 -1.86 -26.61
N ARG A 42 -15.48 -1.26 -25.51
CA ARG A 42 -15.05 0.06 -25.02
C ARG A 42 -13.60 0.06 -24.54
N VAL A 43 -13.15 -1.03 -23.91
CA VAL A 43 -11.74 -1.18 -23.48
C VAL A 43 -10.78 -1.10 -24.67
N SER A 44 -11.09 -1.79 -25.77
CA SER A 44 -10.25 -1.81 -26.97
C SER A 44 -10.23 -0.43 -27.64
N GLN A 45 -11.39 0.23 -27.70
CA GLN A 45 -11.52 1.59 -28.21
C GLN A 45 -10.67 2.58 -27.40
N VAL A 46 -10.83 2.60 -26.07
CA VAL A 46 -10.06 3.46 -25.16
C VAL A 46 -8.56 3.25 -25.32
N LYS A 47 -8.11 1.99 -25.37
CA LYS A 47 -6.70 1.65 -25.59
C LYS A 47 -6.20 2.20 -26.94
N SER A 48 -7.01 2.05 -27.98
CA SER A 48 -6.65 2.50 -29.33
C SER A 48 -6.62 4.03 -29.43
N SER A 49 -7.58 4.73 -28.82
CA SER A 49 -7.61 6.19 -28.74
C SER A 49 -6.37 6.74 -28.02
N ILE A 50 -5.98 6.16 -26.88
CA ILE A 50 -4.77 6.57 -26.15
C ILE A 50 -3.51 6.35 -27.00
N ASN A 51 -3.43 5.24 -27.74
CA ASN A 51 -2.27 4.94 -28.57
C ASN A 51 -2.14 5.87 -29.78
N LYS A 52 -3.27 6.21 -30.43
CA LYS A 52 -3.36 7.08 -31.60
C LYS A 52 -3.41 8.58 -31.24
N ALA A 53 -3.53 8.92 -29.96
CA ALA A 53 -3.54 10.31 -29.51
C ALA A 53 -2.27 11.05 -29.97
N SER A 54 -2.49 12.25 -30.49
CA SER A 54 -1.48 13.26 -30.82
C SER A 54 -1.49 14.38 -29.79
N LYS A 55 -0.53 15.31 -29.86
CA LYS A 55 -0.45 16.45 -28.92
C LYS A 55 -1.71 17.31 -28.93
N ASP A 56 -2.29 17.54 -30.10
CA ASP A 56 -3.45 18.41 -30.29
C ASP A 56 -4.77 17.74 -29.87
N THR A 57 -4.82 16.41 -29.97
CA THR A 57 -6.02 15.60 -29.65
C THR A 57 -6.00 15.03 -28.23
N PHE A 58 -4.92 15.25 -27.48
CA PHE A 58 -4.75 14.66 -26.16
C PHE A 58 -5.78 15.20 -25.16
N SER A 59 -6.05 16.51 -25.17
CA SER A 59 -6.98 17.13 -24.22
C SER A 59 -8.43 16.67 -24.42
N SER A 60 -8.92 16.64 -25.67
CA SER A 60 -10.26 16.14 -25.98
C SER A 60 -10.41 14.65 -25.63
N MET A 61 -9.40 13.85 -25.95
CA MET A 61 -9.38 12.42 -25.62
C MET A 61 -9.45 12.15 -24.11
N LEU A 62 -8.82 12.99 -23.26
CA LEU A 62 -8.94 12.86 -21.81
C LEU A 62 -10.40 13.01 -21.35
N THR A 63 -11.11 14.01 -21.88
CA THR A 63 -12.52 14.24 -21.51
C THR A 63 -13.44 13.10 -21.95
N GLU A 64 -13.19 12.47 -23.10
CA GLU A 64 -13.99 11.35 -23.58
C GLU A 64 -13.76 10.05 -22.80
N ILE A 65 -12.54 9.82 -22.32
CA ILE A 65 -12.14 8.57 -21.67
C ILE A 65 -12.39 8.60 -20.15
N GLU A 66 -12.45 9.77 -19.53
CA GLU A 66 -12.65 9.92 -18.09
C GLU A 66 -13.93 9.24 -17.54
N PRO A 67 -15.12 9.36 -18.19
CA PRO A 67 -16.33 8.71 -17.71
C PRO A 67 -16.20 7.19 -17.67
N PHE A 68 -15.52 6.61 -18.67
CA PHE A 68 -15.25 5.17 -18.72
C PHE A 68 -14.31 4.74 -17.59
N LEU A 69 -13.22 5.49 -17.35
CA LEU A 69 -12.27 5.18 -16.29
C LEU A 69 -12.87 5.30 -14.89
N THR A 70 -13.83 6.20 -14.71
CA THR A 70 -14.46 6.44 -13.41
C THR A 70 -15.56 5.41 -13.10
N ASN A 71 -16.39 5.05 -14.09
CA ASN A 71 -17.61 4.29 -13.87
C ASN A 71 -17.53 2.81 -14.26
N GLU A 72 -16.84 2.48 -15.36
CA GLU A 72 -16.93 1.16 -16.00
C GLU A 72 -15.62 0.37 -15.97
N ALA A 73 -14.48 1.05 -15.83
CA ALA A 73 -13.18 0.41 -15.89
C ALA A 73 -12.92 -0.49 -14.67
N GLY A 74 -12.52 -1.74 -14.94
CA GLY A 74 -11.94 -2.62 -13.92
C GLY A 74 -10.55 -2.15 -13.47
N ASN A 75 -10.10 -2.61 -12.30
CA ASN A 75 -8.84 -2.18 -11.66
C ASN A 75 -7.60 -2.29 -12.58
N SER A 76 -7.49 -3.40 -13.33
CA SER A 76 -6.35 -3.61 -14.24
C SER A 76 -6.39 -2.71 -15.48
N ILE A 77 -7.58 -2.46 -16.06
CA ILE A 77 -7.74 -1.49 -17.16
C ILE A 77 -7.44 -0.09 -16.67
N TYR A 78 -8.04 0.32 -15.56
CA TYR A 78 -7.84 1.62 -14.95
C TYR A 78 -6.34 1.92 -14.77
N LYS A 79 -5.60 1.03 -14.09
CA LYS A 79 -4.15 1.18 -13.87
C LYS A 79 -3.35 1.25 -15.17
N LYS A 80 -3.63 0.35 -16.12
CA LYS A 80 -2.90 0.31 -17.40
C LYS A 80 -3.20 1.54 -18.25
N SER A 81 -4.44 2.01 -18.28
CA SER A 81 -4.84 3.21 -19.03
C SER A 81 -4.20 4.46 -18.43
N LEU A 82 -4.22 4.63 -17.10
CA LEU A 82 -3.50 5.74 -16.45
C LEU A 82 -2.00 5.74 -16.76
N ASN A 83 -1.34 4.58 -16.72
CA ASN A 83 0.08 4.50 -17.05
C ASN A 83 0.37 4.89 -18.51
N ARG A 84 -0.48 4.48 -19.45
CA ARG A 84 -0.35 4.89 -20.86
C ARG A 84 -0.58 6.39 -21.04
N LEU A 85 -1.58 6.95 -20.37
CA LEU A 85 -1.87 8.38 -20.39
C LEU A 85 -0.69 9.19 -19.83
N LYS A 86 -0.11 8.77 -18.70
CA LYS A 86 1.10 9.40 -18.14
C LYS A 86 2.30 9.33 -19.08
N ALA A 87 2.51 8.20 -19.73
CA ALA A 87 3.59 8.04 -20.72
C ALA A 87 3.38 9.00 -21.91
N LYS A 88 2.16 9.06 -22.46
CA LYS A 88 1.80 9.97 -23.55
C LYS A 88 1.93 11.44 -23.15
N ALA A 89 1.46 11.81 -21.96
CA ALA A 89 1.62 13.16 -21.42
C ALA A 89 3.10 13.56 -21.37
N LYS A 90 3.97 12.67 -20.84
CA LYS A 90 5.43 12.87 -20.82
C LYS A 90 6.02 13.01 -22.22
N MET A 91 5.60 12.19 -23.18
CA MET A 91 6.07 12.28 -24.57
C MET A 91 5.69 13.60 -25.25
N PHE A 92 4.54 14.18 -24.90
CA PHE A 92 4.06 15.42 -25.50
C PHE A 92 4.49 16.69 -24.74
N GLY A 93 5.16 16.52 -23.59
CA GLY A 93 5.49 17.62 -22.69
C GLY A 93 4.27 18.22 -21.99
N ALA A 94 3.17 17.45 -21.88
CA ALA A 94 1.95 17.84 -21.19
C ALA A 94 1.88 17.17 -19.81
N THR A 95 1.11 17.77 -18.89
CA THR A 95 0.81 17.17 -17.59
C THR A 95 -0.59 16.56 -17.60
N LEU A 96 -0.76 15.46 -16.87
CA LEU A 96 -2.11 14.93 -16.60
C LEU A 96 -2.75 15.81 -15.52
N PRO A 97 -4.04 16.20 -15.67
CA PRO A 97 -4.73 16.98 -14.64
C PRO A 97 -4.68 16.29 -13.27
N GLU A 98 -4.47 17.06 -12.22
CA GLU A 98 -4.48 16.55 -10.86
C GLU A 98 -5.87 15.98 -10.52
N GLY A 99 -5.90 14.77 -9.97
CA GLY A 99 -7.15 14.11 -9.62
C GLY A 99 -7.86 13.37 -10.77
N TYR A 100 -7.30 13.34 -11.98
CA TYR A 100 -7.90 12.64 -13.12
C TYR A 100 -8.26 11.18 -12.81
N ALA A 101 -9.55 10.85 -12.97
CA ALA A 101 -10.14 9.55 -12.65
C ALA A 101 -9.81 9.01 -11.23
N LYS A 102 -9.51 9.87 -10.25
CA LYS A 102 -9.16 9.48 -8.87
C LYS A 102 -10.34 8.81 -8.14
N ASN A 103 -11.56 9.14 -8.54
CA ASN A 103 -12.80 8.62 -7.95
C ASN A 103 -13.31 7.34 -8.62
N ALA A 104 -12.46 6.59 -9.32
CA ALA A 104 -12.87 5.36 -9.98
C ALA A 104 -13.47 4.34 -9.00
N LYS A 105 -14.65 3.80 -9.35
CA LYS A 105 -15.39 2.79 -8.56
C LYS A 105 -14.52 1.58 -8.21
N CYS A 106 -13.64 1.16 -9.12
CA CYS A 106 -12.75 0.03 -8.88
C CYS A 106 -11.71 0.26 -7.76
N THR A 107 -11.48 1.51 -7.35
CA THR A 107 -10.50 1.86 -6.30
C THR A 107 -11.13 2.22 -4.96
N GLU A 108 -12.46 2.38 -4.91
CA GLU A 108 -13.22 2.85 -3.75
C GLU A 108 -12.92 2.01 -2.50
N LYS A 109 -13.15 0.70 -2.56
CA LYS A 109 -12.86 -0.23 -1.44
C LYS A 109 -11.41 -0.20 -0.98
N ARG A 110 -10.45 0.05 -1.88
CA ARG A 110 -9.03 0.18 -1.53
C ARG A 110 -8.76 1.50 -0.82
N ARG A 111 -9.34 2.59 -1.32
CA ARG A 111 -9.24 3.93 -0.73
C ARG A 111 -9.83 3.94 0.67
N GLU A 112 -11.00 3.34 0.88
CA GLU A 112 -11.62 3.20 2.21
C GLU A 112 -10.71 2.48 3.20
N LYS A 113 -10.16 1.31 2.83
CA LYS A 113 -9.24 0.56 3.69
C LYS A 113 -7.98 1.36 4.03
N GLN A 114 -7.43 2.07 3.04
CA GLN A 114 -6.25 2.89 3.25
C GLN A 114 -6.55 4.09 4.16
N ASN A 115 -7.69 4.76 3.95
CA ASN A 115 -8.13 5.88 4.77
C ASN A 115 -8.36 5.43 6.22
N ALA A 116 -9.04 4.30 6.43
CA ALA A 116 -9.24 3.71 7.75
C ALA A 116 -7.91 3.37 8.44
N TYR A 117 -6.95 2.80 7.70
CA TYR A 117 -5.62 2.52 8.23
C TYR A 117 -4.86 3.79 8.62
N CYS A 118 -4.87 4.82 7.77
CA CYS A 118 -4.23 6.09 8.05
C CYS A 118 -4.85 6.79 9.25
N GLN A 119 -6.18 6.75 9.39
CA GLN A 119 -6.89 7.29 10.56
C GLN A 119 -6.54 6.53 11.84
N ALA A 120 -6.53 5.19 11.80
CA ALA A 120 -6.15 4.37 12.94
C ALA A 120 -4.71 4.66 13.39
N LYS A 121 -3.76 4.79 12.44
CA LYS A 121 -2.37 5.11 12.75
C LYS A 121 -2.18 6.54 13.24
N ALA A 122 -2.93 7.51 12.73
CA ALA A 122 -2.92 8.87 13.24
C ALA A 122 -3.45 8.93 14.69
N ALA A 123 -4.51 8.18 15.00
CA ALA A 123 -5.05 8.09 16.36
C ALA A 123 -4.05 7.42 17.33
N GLU A 124 -3.38 6.35 16.92
CA GLU A 124 -2.34 5.68 17.71
C GLU A 124 -1.15 6.63 18.00
N ALA A 125 -0.70 7.38 16.99
CA ALA A 125 0.37 8.37 17.16
C ALA A 125 -0.04 9.53 18.09
N ALA A 126 -1.29 10.00 18.00
CA ALA A 126 -1.83 11.04 18.88
C ALA A 126 -1.92 10.55 20.34
N ALA A 127 -2.39 9.32 20.56
CA ALA A 127 -2.46 8.72 21.90
C ALA A 127 -1.08 8.48 22.52
N ALA A 128 -0.09 8.07 21.72
CA ALA A 128 1.29 7.95 22.19
C ALA A 128 1.89 9.30 22.58
N ALA A 129 1.64 10.35 21.78
CA ALA A 129 2.11 11.71 22.09
C ALA A 129 1.44 12.28 23.35
N GLU A 130 0.15 12.02 23.58
CA GLU A 130 -0.54 12.41 24.81
C GLU A 130 -0.01 11.66 26.03
N ALA A 131 0.26 10.35 25.93
CA ALA A 131 0.84 9.58 27.03
C ALA A 131 2.27 10.04 27.37
N GLU A 132 3.07 10.39 26.36
CA GLU A 132 4.42 10.91 26.54
C GLU A 132 4.41 12.32 27.16
N ALA A 133 3.46 13.17 26.75
CA ALA A 133 3.25 14.48 27.36
C ALA A 133 2.75 14.39 28.81
N ALA A 134 1.85 13.44 29.12
CA ALA A 134 1.38 13.21 30.48
C ALA A 134 2.50 12.69 31.40
N ALA A 135 3.32 11.74 30.91
CA ALA A 135 4.47 11.24 31.65
C ALA A 135 5.54 12.33 31.89
N ALA A 136 5.77 13.23 30.92
CA ALA A 136 6.67 14.36 31.09
C ALA A 136 6.13 15.40 32.10
N ALA A 137 4.82 15.64 32.10
CA ALA A 137 4.18 16.53 33.08
C ALA A 137 4.22 15.95 34.51
N GLU A 138 4.03 14.64 34.65
CA GLU A 138 4.08 13.94 35.94
C GLU A 138 5.53 13.87 36.48
N ALA A 139 6.52 13.70 35.60
CA ALA A 139 7.94 13.78 35.97
C ALA A 139 8.36 15.19 36.40
N ALA A 140 7.90 16.24 35.70
CA ALA A 140 8.18 17.63 36.07
C ALA A 140 7.52 18.01 37.42
N ALA A 141 6.31 17.53 37.69
CA ALA A 141 5.63 17.75 38.97
C ALA A 141 6.32 17.02 40.14
N ALA A 142 6.94 15.86 39.89
CA ALA A 142 7.70 15.13 40.90
C ALA A 142 9.02 15.86 41.26
N GLU A 143 9.70 16.46 40.28
CA GLU A 143 10.96 17.20 40.49
C GLU A 143 10.78 18.49 41.31
N GLU A 144 9.64 19.18 41.18
CA GLU A 144 9.34 20.40 41.95
C GLU A 144 8.98 20.12 43.43
N SER A 145 8.72 18.85 43.78
CA SER A 145 8.36 18.44 45.15
C SER A 145 9.51 17.85 45.98
N ALA A 146 10.73 17.76 45.42
CA ALA A 146 11.89 17.31 46.17
C ALA A 146 12.35 18.40 47.16
N PRO A 147 12.23 18.20 48.48
CA PRO A 147 12.66 19.21 49.45
C PRO A 147 14.18 19.37 49.38
N ALA A 148 14.62 20.63 49.30
CA ALA A 148 15.96 21.03 49.66
C ALA A 148 16.24 20.54 51.10
N ALA A 149 16.98 19.43 51.21
CA ALA A 149 17.46 18.92 52.48
C ALA A 149 18.71 19.74 52.86
N GLU A 150 18.50 20.69 53.78
CA GLU A 150 19.52 21.33 54.62
C GLU A 150 19.82 20.43 55.84
#